data_AF-A0A924VUX9-F1
#
_entry.id   AF-A0A924VUX9-F1
#
_cell.length_a   1.000
_cell.length_b   1.000
_cell.length_c   1.000
_cell.angle_alpha   90.00
_cell.angle_beta   90.00
_cell.angle_gamma   90.00
#
_symmetry.space_group_name_H-M   'P 1'
#
loop_
_entity.id
_entity.type
_entity.pdbx_description
1 polymer ?
#
loop_
_entity_poly.entity_id
_entity_poly.type
_entity_poly.pdbx_seq_one_letter_code
_entity_poly.pdbx_strand_id
1 'polypeptide(L)'
;VILYADRETGSIQRAMAETSRRREKQHAFNLANGITPQSIKSHIKDILDSVYEKDSLTIDPRDPMAWKRGAGGDKRGRGVSEAATAFIGHNIKGYIADLEKQMKDAAADLEFETAARLRDEIKRLQETELFIADDPLARQSDVNASVNASMRESAGKSPGTPKPRNAYRGRRRKGP
;
A
#
# COMPACT_ATOMS: atom_id res chain seq x y z
N VAL A 1 7.41 20.46 6.64
CA VAL A 1 6.87 20.92 5.33
C VAL A 1 8.06 21.21 4.45
N ILE A 2 8.05 20.72 3.22
CA ILE A 2 9.07 21.04 2.21
C ILE A 2 8.38 21.92 1.18
N LEU A 3 8.95 23.09 0.91
CA LEU A 3 8.47 24.04 -0.08
C LEU A 3 9.49 24.09 -1.22
N TYR A 4 9.06 23.80 -2.45
CA TYR A 4 9.89 23.92 -3.65
C TYR A 4 9.62 25.26 -4.33
N ALA A 5 10.61 26.13 -4.36
CA ALA A 5 10.54 27.43 -5.01
C ALA A 5 11.94 27.90 -5.40
N ASP A 6 12.07 28.57 -6.55
CA ASP A 6 13.35 29.10 -7.04
C ASP A 6 13.82 30.31 -6.22
N ARG A 7 12.89 31.06 -5.62
CA ARG A 7 13.19 32.21 -4.77
C ARG A 7 12.21 32.33 -3.61
N GLU A 8 12.72 32.86 -2.50
CA GLU A 8 11.89 33.16 -1.34
C GLU A 8 11.08 34.44 -1.59
N THR A 9 9.78 34.31 -1.77
CA THR A 9 8.88 35.47 -1.92
C THR A 9 8.53 36.05 -0.55
N GLY A 10 8.10 37.32 -0.50
CA GLY A 10 7.70 37.96 0.77
C GLY A 10 6.56 37.26 1.50
N SER A 11 5.68 36.53 0.80
CA SER A 11 4.65 35.70 1.44
C SER A 11 5.24 34.44 2.09
N ILE A 12 6.24 33.83 1.45
CA ILE A 12 6.97 32.67 2.00
C ILE A 12 7.72 33.10 3.26
N GLN A 13 8.42 34.25 3.21
CA GLN A 13 9.11 34.83 4.37
C GLN A 13 8.16 34.99 5.57
N ARG A 14 6.99 35.61 5.37
CA ARG A 14 5.99 35.79 6.44
C ARG A 14 5.47 34.45 6.98
N ALA A 15 5.19 33.49 6.10
CA ALA A 15 4.69 32.18 6.50
C ALA A 15 5.73 31.39 7.32
N MET A 16 7.00 31.43 6.91
CA MET A 16 8.10 30.78 7.63
C MET A 16 8.38 31.47 8.96
N ALA A 17 8.36 32.80 9.00
CA ALA A 17 8.52 33.57 10.24
C ALA A 17 7.42 33.22 11.26
N GLU A 18 6.15 33.19 10.83
CA GLU A 18 5.04 32.84 11.74
C GLU A 18 5.10 31.36 12.19
N THR A 19 5.49 30.44 11.30
CA THR A 19 5.68 29.03 11.65
C THR A 19 6.78 28.86 12.70
N SER A 20 7.90 29.60 12.54
CA SER A 20 9.03 29.56 13.46
C SER A 20 8.66 30.16 14.81
N ARG A 21 8.02 31.33 14.83
CA ARG A 21 7.52 31.98 16.05
C ARG A 21 6.57 31.07 16.86
N ARG A 22 5.66 30.35 16.19
CA ARG A 22 4.75 29.40 16.84
C ARG A 22 5.51 28.20 17.40
N ARG A 23 6.44 27.63 16.63
CA ARG A 23 7.22 26.46 17.03
C ARG A 23 8.12 26.77 18.23
N GLU A 24 8.74 27.94 18.27
CA GLU A 24 9.56 28.39 19.41
C GLU A 24 8.73 28.46 20.70
N LYS A 25 7.54 29.07 20.64
CA LYS A 25 6.62 29.13 21.79
C LYS A 25 6.18 27.74 22.24
N GLN A 26 5.83 26.87 21.30
CA GLN A 26 5.45 25.49 21.61
C GLN A 26 6.60 24.71 22.24
N HIS A 27 7.83 24.87 21.72
CA HIS A 27 9.00 24.20 22.26
C HIS A 27 9.35 24.70 23.67
N ALA A 28 9.30 26.02 23.89
CA ALA A 28 9.52 26.62 25.21
C ALA A 28 8.47 26.13 26.22
N PHE A 29 7.20 26.11 25.83
CA PHE A 29 6.11 25.58 26.66
C PHE A 29 6.31 24.09 26.97
N ASN A 30 6.64 23.28 25.95
CA ASN A 30 6.87 21.85 26.13
C ASN A 30 8.04 21.57 27.08
N LEU A 31 9.14 22.33 26.95
CA LEU A 31 10.32 22.17 27.80
C LEU A 31 10.05 22.60 29.24
N ALA A 32 9.33 23.71 29.44
CA ALA A 32 8.93 24.17 30.77
C ALA A 32 7.97 23.20 31.48
N ASN A 33 7.13 22.48 30.72
CA ASN A 33 6.14 21.56 31.27
C ASN A 33 6.55 20.07 31.16
N GLY A 34 7.75 19.76 30.67
CA GLY A 34 8.22 18.38 30.49
C GLY A 34 7.40 17.55 29.48
N ILE A 35 6.73 18.19 28.52
CA ILE A 35 5.87 17.53 27.54
C ILE A 35 6.71 17.00 26.38
N THR A 36 6.66 15.68 26.14
CA THR A 36 7.23 15.07 24.94
C THR A 36 6.16 15.03 23.84
N PRO A 37 6.38 15.67 22.67
CA PRO A 37 5.38 15.69 21.61
C PRO A 37 5.16 14.29 21.03
N GLN A 38 3.90 13.89 20.92
CA GLN A 38 3.47 12.62 20.33
C GLN A 38 2.40 12.87 19.26
N SER A 39 2.35 12.00 18.26
CA SER A 39 1.29 12.03 17.25
C SER A 39 -0.05 11.63 17.87
N ILE A 40 -1.10 12.39 17.57
CA ILE A 40 -2.47 12.08 18.00
C ILE A 40 -2.92 10.79 17.30
N LYS A 41 -3.43 9.82 18.06
CA LYS A 41 -4.09 8.62 17.54
C LYS A 41 -5.60 8.89 17.48
N SER A 42 -6.12 9.22 16.31
CA SER A 42 -7.58 9.37 16.10
C SER A 42 -8.14 8.09 15.49
N HIS A 43 -9.26 7.60 16.02
CA HIS A 43 -10.01 6.52 15.38
C HIS A 43 -10.54 6.97 14.00
N ILE A 44 -10.52 6.05 13.03
CA ILE A 44 -11.21 6.26 11.76
C ILE A 44 -12.68 6.35 12.10
N LYS A 45 -13.29 7.51 11.82
CA LYS A 45 -14.73 7.67 11.95
C LYS A 45 -15.37 6.75 10.93
N ASP A 46 -16.28 5.89 11.36
CA ASP A 46 -16.97 4.97 10.46
C ASP A 46 -17.88 5.81 9.54
N ILE A 47 -17.45 5.99 8.29
CA ILE A 47 -18.16 6.82 7.30
C ILE A 47 -19.44 6.11 6.81
N LEU A 48 -19.53 4.80 7.03
CA LEU A 48 -20.67 3.97 6.63
C LEU A 48 -21.95 4.31 7.40
N ASP A 49 -21.83 4.79 8.65
CA ASP A 49 -22.98 5.01 9.53
C ASP A 49 -23.60 6.41 9.39
N SER A 50 -22.87 7.37 8.79
CA SER A 50 -23.31 8.76 8.73
C SER A 50 -23.80 9.14 7.33
N VAL A 51 -25.10 9.00 7.13
CA VAL A 51 -25.94 9.88 6.28
C VAL A 51 -26.12 9.48 4.80
N TYR A 52 -25.26 8.69 4.15
CA TYR A 52 -25.40 8.41 2.70
C TYR A 52 -25.97 7.03 2.30
N GLU A 53 -26.05 6.03 3.18
CA GLU A 53 -26.57 4.70 2.80
C GLU A 53 -28.11 4.58 2.77
N LYS A 54 -28.85 5.65 3.11
CA LYS A 54 -30.33 5.62 3.07
C LYS A 54 -30.95 5.81 1.67
N ASP A 55 -30.15 6.09 0.63
CA ASP A 55 -30.70 6.41 -0.70
C ASP A 55 -30.12 5.58 -1.86
N SER A 56 -29.24 4.61 -1.58
CA SER A 56 -28.88 3.60 -2.58
C SER A 56 -29.93 2.50 -2.59
N LEU A 57 -30.85 2.59 -3.56
CA LEU A 57 -31.76 1.52 -3.93
C LEU A 57 -30.99 0.20 -4.03
N THR A 58 -31.30 -0.74 -3.13
CA THR A 58 -30.87 -2.13 -3.21
C THR A 58 -31.30 -2.70 -4.56
N ILE A 59 -30.34 -2.93 -5.46
CA ILE A 59 -30.57 -3.76 -6.64
C ILE A 59 -30.62 -5.20 -6.11
N ASP A 60 -31.82 -5.76 -6.02
CA ASP A 60 -32.02 -7.16 -5.68
C ASP A 60 -31.37 -8.04 -6.77
N PRO A 61 -30.37 -8.88 -6.45
CA PRO A 61 -29.72 -9.76 -7.41
C PRO A 61 -30.67 -10.79 -8.05
N ARG A 62 -31.89 -10.94 -7.52
CA ARG A 62 -32.91 -11.90 -8.01
C ARG A 62 -33.83 -11.33 -9.08
N ASP A 63 -33.72 -10.05 -9.43
CA ASP A 63 -34.58 -9.43 -10.44
C ASP A 63 -33.87 -9.40 -11.82
N PRO A 64 -34.19 -10.31 -12.77
CA PRO A 64 -33.46 -10.47 -14.04
C PRO A 64 -33.62 -9.30 -15.02
N MET A 65 -34.33 -8.24 -14.63
CA MET A 65 -34.62 -7.06 -15.48
C MET A 65 -34.00 -5.74 -15.00
N ALA A 66 -33.17 -5.75 -13.96
CA ALA A 66 -32.56 -4.53 -13.39
C ALA A 66 -31.62 -3.79 -14.38
N TRP A 67 -30.91 -4.52 -15.25
CA TRP A 67 -29.94 -3.93 -16.21
C TRP A 67 -30.59 -3.08 -17.32
N LYS A 68 -31.91 -3.17 -17.51
CA LYS A 68 -32.59 -2.57 -18.68
C LYS A 68 -33.22 -1.19 -18.43
N ARG A 69 -33.22 -0.70 -17.18
CA ARG A 69 -33.93 0.53 -16.77
C ARG A 69 -33.04 1.76 -16.52
N GLY A 70 -31.72 1.58 -16.45
CA GLY A 70 -30.76 2.69 -16.33
C GLY A 70 -30.13 3.04 -17.68
N ALA A 71 -30.57 4.16 -18.26
CA ALA A 71 -30.06 4.80 -19.48
C ALA A 71 -28.51 4.71 -19.63
N GLY A 72 -27.94 4.50 -20.81
CA GLY A 72 -28.18 5.26 -22.04
C GLY A 72 -26.95 6.14 -22.29
N GLY A 73 -26.07 5.72 -23.19
CA GLY A 73 -24.84 6.45 -23.48
C GLY A 73 -23.93 5.70 -24.45
N ASP A 74 -24.04 6.10 -25.71
CA ASP A 74 -23.26 5.70 -26.87
C ASP A 74 -21.77 5.47 -26.62
N LYS A 75 -21.22 4.39 -27.22
CA LYS A 75 -19.93 4.34 -27.94
C LYS A 75 -19.73 2.95 -28.53
N ARG A 76 -20.43 2.69 -29.63
CA ARG A 76 -19.94 1.79 -30.67
C ARG A 76 -18.88 2.53 -31.48
N GLY A 77 -17.69 1.95 -31.59
CA GLY A 77 -16.80 2.22 -32.72
C GLY A 77 -15.32 2.39 -32.38
N ARG A 78 -14.49 1.74 -33.22
CA ARG A 78 -13.04 1.92 -33.43
C ARG A 78 -12.17 1.11 -32.46
N GLY A 79 -11.38 0.13 -32.89
CA GLY A 79 -11.04 -0.35 -34.21
C GLY A 79 -9.95 -1.39 -34.04
N VAL A 80 -10.01 -2.45 -34.82
CA VAL A 80 -8.95 -3.46 -34.93
C VAL A 80 -7.71 -2.79 -35.52
N SER A 81 -6.57 -2.88 -34.83
CA SER A 81 -5.26 -2.70 -35.45
C SER A 81 -4.22 -3.53 -34.72
N GLU A 82 -3.56 -4.38 -35.50
CA GLU A 82 -2.49 -5.30 -35.16
C GLU A 82 -1.35 -4.65 -34.34
N ALA A 83 -0.87 -5.37 -33.33
CA ALA A 83 0.56 -5.67 -33.13
C ALA A 83 0.79 -6.25 -31.72
N ALA A 84 1.32 -7.47 -31.71
CA ALA A 84 2.38 -7.92 -30.80
C ALA A 84 2.27 -7.51 -29.32
N THR A 85 1.55 -8.29 -28.54
CA THR A 85 2.09 -9.05 -27.40
C THR A 85 0.90 -9.77 -26.75
N ALA A 86 0.94 -11.10 -26.71
CA ALA A 86 0.07 -11.82 -25.81
C ALA A 86 0.40 -11.34 -24.39
N PHE A 87 -0.47 -10.54 -23.79
CA PHE A 87 -0.36 -10.13 -22.39
C PHE A 87 -0.58 -11.36 -21.49
N ILE A 88 0.50 -12.10 -21.27
CA ILE A 88 0.64 -13.10 -20.21
C ILE A 88 0.67 -12.31 -18.89
N GLY A 89 -0.48 -11.80 -18.45
CA GLY A 89 -0.55 -10.95 -17.25
C GLY A 89 -1.95 -10.49 -16.86
N HIS A 90 -2.89 -10.36 -17.82
CA HIS A 90 -4.26 -9.93 -17.49
C HIS A 90 -5.04 -10.96 -16.66
N ASN A 91 -4.77 -12.25 -16.81
CA ASN A 91 -5.47 -13.30 -16.05
C ASN A 91 -4.92 -13.48 -14.62
N ILE A 92 -3.66 -13.12 -14.37
CA ILE A 92 -3.01 -13.32 -13.05
C ILE A 92 -3.51 -12.27 -12.07
N LYS A 93 -3.59 -11.00 -12.48
CA LYS A 93 -4.10 -9.91 -11.64
C LYS A 93 -5.53 -10.11 -11.18
N GLY A 94 -6.39 -10.60 -12.08
CA GLY A 94 -7.78 -10.96 -11.74
C GLY A 94 -7.84 -12.09 -10.71
N TYR A 95 -7.05 -13.14 -10.92
CA TYR A 95 -6.99 -14.26 -9.99
C TYR A 95 -6.43 -13.87 -8.61
N ILE A 96 -5.41 -13.00 -8.56
CA ILE A 96 -4.90 -12.44 -7.30
C ILE A 96 -5.99 -11.65 -6.56
N ALA A 97 -6.79 -10.85 -7.27
CA ALA A 97 -7.88 -10.09 -6.66
C ALA A 97 -8.97 -11.00 -6.05
N ASP A 98 -9.29 -12.11 -6.73
CA ASP A 98 -10.22 -13.11 -6.21
C ASP A 98 -9.67 -13.82 -4.96
N LEU A 99 -8.37 -14.18 -4.96
CA LEU A 99 -7.70 -14.75 -3.79
C LEU A 99 -7.63 -13.77 -2.62
N GLU A 100 -7.37 -12.49 -2.88
CA GLU A 100 -7.37 -11.43 -1.85
C GLU A 100 -8.75 -11.29 -1.21
N LYS A 101 -9.82 -11.39 -2.01
CA LYS A 101 -11.19 -11.38 -1.50
C LYS A 101 -11.42 -12.60 -0.59
N GLN A 102 -11.09 -13.80 -1.05
CA GLN A 102 -11.22 -15.03 -0.25
C GLN A 102 -10.39 -14.99 1.05
N MET A 103 -9.19 -14.40 1.01
CA MET A 103 -8.35 -14.21 2.20
C MET A 103 -9.01 -13.29 3.22
N LYS A 104 -9.64 -12.19 2.76
CA LYS A 104 -10.34 -11.25 3.63
C LYS A 104 -11.62 -11.86 4.22
N ASP A 105 -12.36 -12.62 3.43
CA ASP A 105 -13.56 -13.33 3.88
C ASP A 105 -13.17 -14.37 4.96
N ALA A 106 -12.14 -15.19 4.71
CA ALA A 106 -11.62 -16.14 5.69
C ALA A 106 -11.10 -15.46 6.96
N ALA A 107 -10.47 -14.29 6.85
CA ALA A 107 -10.02 -13.52 8.01
C ALA A 107 -11.19 -12.93 8.81
N ALA A 108 -12.29 -12.54 8.14
CA ALA A 108 -13.51 -12.10 8.79
C ALA A 108 -14.20 -13.24 9.56
N ASP A 109 -14.14 -14.45 9.01
CA ASP A 109 -14.66 -15.68 9.63
C ASP A 109 -13.73 -16.27 10.70
N LEU A 110 -12.61 -15.61 11.03
CA LEU A 110 -11.58 -16.05 11.99
C LEU A 110 -10.82 -17.33 11.60
N GLU A 111 -10.89 -17.72 10.33
CA GLU A 111 -10.19 -18.88 9.76
C GLU A 111 -8.74 -18.50 9.38
N PHE A 112 -7.89 -18.29 10.39
CA PHE A 112 -6.54 -17.76 10.18
C PHE A 112 -5.60 -18.72 9.44
N GLU A 113 -5.81 -20.04 9.54
CA GLU A 113 -4.99 -21.01 8.81
C GLU A 113 -5.22 -20.92 7.30
N THR A 114 -6.49 -20.78 6.88
CA THR A 114 -6.85 -20.68 5.47
C THR A 114 -6.43 -19.31 4.93
N ALA A 115 -6.66 -18.23 5.68
CA ALA A 115 -6.18 -16.90 5.34
C ALA A 115 -4.65 -16.84 5.20
N ALA A 116 -3.90 -17.53 6.08
CA ALA A 116 -2.45 -17.61 5.97
C ALA A 116 -1.99 -18.32 4.70
N ARG A 117 -2.62 -19.46 4.34
CA ARG A 117 -2.32 -20.15 3.08
C ARG A 117 -2.61 -19.27 1.86
N LEU A 118 -3.76 -18.60 1.84
CA LEU A 118 -4.13 -17.69 0.75
C LEU A 118 -3.15 -16.51 0.63
N ARG A 119 -2.71 -15.94 1.75
CA ARG A 119 -1.70 -14.88 1.78
C ARG A 119 -0.37 -15.33 1.16
N ASP A 120 0.09 -16.52 1.51
CA ASP A 120 1.38 -17.02 1.01
C ASP A 120 1.30 -17.38 -0.48
N GLU A 121 0.14 -17.85 -0.96
CA GLU A 121 -0.11 -18.07 -2.39
C GLU A 121 -0.16 -16.75 -3.17
N ILE A 122 -0.83 -15.72 -2.65
CA ILE A 122 -0.86 -14.38 -3.26
C ILE A 122 0.56 -13.83 -3.41
N LYS A 123 1.39 -13.92 -2.36
CA LYS A 123 2.78 -13.47 -2.42
C LYS A 123 3.58 -14.23 -3.46
N ARG A 124 3.43 -15.56 -3.52
CA ARG A 124 4.10 -16.40 -4.53
C ARG A 124 3.75 -15.94 -5.94
N LEU A 125 2.46 -15.70 -6.22
CA LEU A 125 2.00 -15.25 -7.53
C LEU A 125 2.53 -13.85 -7.89
N GLN A 126 2.54 -12.93 -6.92
CA GLN A 126 3.11 -11.59 -7.12
C GLN A 126 4.61 -11.63 -7.41
N GLU A 127 5.37 -12.48 -6.70
CA GLU A 127 6.80 -12.67 -6.96
C GLU A 127 7.05 -13.32 -8.33
N THR A 128 6.23 -14.28 -8.75
CA THR A 128 6.32 -14.85 -10.11
C THR A 128 6.02 -13.81 -11.18
N GLU A 129 5.02 -12.95 -10.99
CA GLU A 129 4.68 -11.87 -11.92
C GLU A 129 5.85 -10.88 -12.04
N LEU A 130 6.43 -10.47 -10.90
CA LEU A 130 7.56 -9.55 -10.88
C LEU A 130 8.78 -10.14 -11.60
N PHE A 131 9.10 -11.41 -11.34
CA PHE A 131 10.25 -12.07 -11.96
C PHE A 131 10.07 -12.27 -13.47
N ILE A 132 8.86 -12.61 -13.93
CA ILE A 132 8.54 -12.71 -15.37
C ILE A 132 8.57 -11.33 -16.04
N ALA A 133 8.17 -10.27 -15.33
CA ALA A 133 8.26 -8.90 -15.84
C ALA A 133 9.71 -8.42 -15.98
N ASP A 134 10.59 -8.83 -15.07
CA ASP A 134 12.03 -8.51 -15.10
C ASP A 134 12.79 -9.30 -16.16
N ASP A 135 12.51 -10.60 -16.31
CA ASP A 135 13.09 -11.47 -17.35
C ASP A 135 12.00 -12.32 -18.03
N PRO A 136 11.45 -11.85 -19.18
CA PRO A 136 10.37 -12.54 -19.88
C PRO A 136 10.82 -13.84 -20.57
N LEU A 137 12.11 -14.12 -20.66
CA LEU A 137 12.67 -15.33 -21.28
C LEU A 137 13.23 -16.33 -20.27
N ALA A 138 13.08 -16.06 -18.97
CA ALA A 138 13.55 -16.95 -17.93
C ALA A 138 12.88 -18.33 -18.02
N ARG A 139 13.67 -19.39 -17.80
CA ARG A 139 13.15 -20.76 -17.78
C ARG A 139 12.27 -20.97 -16.54
N GLN A 140 11.19 -21.74 -16.68
CA GLN A 140 10.26 -22.02 -15.58
C GLN A 140 10.94 -22.60 -14.32
N SER A 141 12.00 -23.39 -14.50
CA SER A 141 12.81 -23.91 -13.38
C SER A 141 13.49 -22.81 -12.59
N ASP A 142 13.97 -21.79 -13.28
CA ASP A 142 14.78 -20.71 -12.73
C ASP A 142 13.86 -19.69 -12.04
N VAL A 143 12.69 -19.42 -12.62
CA VAL A 143 11.58 -18.68 -11.99
C VAL A 143 11.13 -19.35 -10.69
N ASN A 144 10.93 -20.67 -10.72
CA ASN A 144 10.50 -21.40 -9.53
C ASN A 144 11.59 -21.40 -8.43
N ALA A 145 12.86 -21.51 -8.83
CA ALA A 145 13.98 -21.49 -7.90
C ALA A 145 14.16 -20.10 -7.25
N SER A 146 14.06 -19.02 -8.03
CA SER A 146 14.17 -17.65 -7.54
C SER A 146 13.02 -17.29 -6.59
N VAL A 147 11.78 -17.61 -6.95
CA VAL A 147 10.59 -17.38 -6.11
C VAL A 147 10.66 -18.20 -4.81
N ASN A 148 11.10 -19.45 -4.87
CA ASN A 148 11.29 -20.23 -3.65
C ASN A 148 12.40 -19.66 -2.75
N ALA A 149 13.42 -19.02 -3.33
CA ALA A 149 14.48 -18.35 -2.58
C ALA A 149 13.98 -17.06 -1.90
N SER A 150 13.21 -16.21 -2.59
CA SER A 150 12.59 -15.00 -2.03
C SER A 150 11.57 -15.32 -0.93
N MET A 151 10.75 -16.37 -1.13
CA MET A 151 9.81 -16.86 -0.12
C MET A 151 10.54 -17.36 1.16
N ARG A 152 11.70 -18.00 1.01
CA ARG A 152 12.53 -18.44 2.15
C ARG A 152 13.18 -17.26 2.88
N GLU A 153 13.65 -16.26 2.15
CA GLU A 153 14.23 -15.04 2.73
C GLU A 153 13.19 -14.25 3.53
N SER A 154 11.98 -14.13 2.99
CA SER A 154 10.87 -13.44 3.66
C SER A 154 10.36 -14.21 4.90
N ALA A 155 10.36 -15.56 4.86
CA ALA A 155 10.03 -16.40 6.01
C ALA A 155 11.07 -16.35 7.15
N GLY A 156 12.36 -16.19 6.82
CA GLY A 156 13.44 -16.03 7.80
C GLY A 156 13.47 -14.66 8.49
N LYS A 157 12.64 -13.71 8.05
CA LYS A 157 12.54 -12.36 8.60
C LYS A 157 11.44 -12.29 9.66
N SER A 158 11.72 -12.78 10.88
CA SER A 158 10.81 -12.57 12.01
C SER A 158 10.53 -11.06 12.18
N PRO A 159 9.26 -10.61 12.35
CA PRO A 159 8.91 -9.19 12.43
C PRO A 159 9.38 -8.46 13.71
N GLY A 160 10.17 -9.11 14.57
CA GLY A 160 10.39 -8.66 15.95
C GLY A 160 11.83 -8.65 16.46
N THR A 161 12.82 -9.13 15.72
CA THR A 161 14.23 -9.05 16.15
C THR A 161 14.88 -7.80 15.56
N PRO A 162 15.11 -6.74 16.35
CA PRO A 162 15.90 -5.62 15.88
C PRO A 162 17.30 -6.13 15.52
N LYS A 163 17.68 -5.93 14.26
CA LYS A 163 19.05 -6.17 13.77
C LYS A 163 20.00 -5.50 14.76
N PRO A 164 20.99 -6.21 15.36
CA PRO A 164 21.91 -5.56 16.29
C PRO A 164 22.58 -4.41 15.54
N ARG A 165 22.30 -3.18 15.98
CA ARG A 165 22.93 -1.99 15.41
C ARG A 165 24.42 -2.17 15.62
N ASN A 166 25.15 -2.24 14.52
CA ASN A 166 26.60 -2.37 14.51
C ASN A 166 27.17 -1.33 15.47
N ALA A 167 27.71 -1.77 16.62
CA ALA A 167 28.23 -0.86 17.62
C ALA A 167 29.38 -0.10 16.96
N TYR A 168 29.23 1.23 16.85
CA TYR A 168 30.28 2.13 16.38
C TYR A 168 31.53 1.83 17.21
N ARG A 169 32.48 1.06 16.65
CA ARG A 169 33.82 0.92 17.22
C ARG A 169 34.48 2.29 17.06
N GLY A 170 34.35 3.12 18.10
CA GLY A 170 35.04 4.39 18.18
C GLY A 170 36.51 4.18 17.88
N ARG A 171 37.02 4.87 16.84
CA ARG A 171 38.46 4.98 16.59
C ARG A 171 39.08 5.52 17.88
N ARG A 172 39.82 4.66 18.59
CA ARG A 172 40.70 5.08 19.68
C ARG A 172 41.68 6.09 19.10
N ARG A 173 41.49 7.37 19.41
CA ARG A 173 42.52 8.40 19.24
C ARG A 173 43.68 8.01 20.16
N LYS A 174 44.83 7.75 19.56
CA LYS A 174 46.09 7.62 20.29
C LYS A 174 46.46 9.02 20.78
N GLY A 175 46.49 9.21 22.09
CA GLY A 175 46.98 10.43 22.75
C GLY A 175 48.52 10.50 22.72
N PRO A 176 49.07 11.63 23.22
CA PRO A 176 50.21 12.35 22.67
C PRO A 176 51.53 11.55 22.62
#